data_AF-A7YGA0-F1
#
_entry.id   AF-A7YGA0-F1
#
_cell.length_a   1.000
_cell.length_b   1.000
_cell.length_c   1.000
_cell.angle_alpha   90.00
_cell.angle_beta   90.00
_cell.angle_gamma   90.00
#
_symmetry.space_group_name_H-M   'P 1'
#
loop_
_entity.id
_entity.type
_entity.pdbx_description
1 polymer ?
#
loop_
_entity_poly.entity_id
_entity_poly.type
_entity_poly.pdbx_seq_one_letter_code
_entity_poly.pdbx_strand_id
1 'polypeptide(L)'
;PTGSRLLYTAAMIFFAFLMIYMTFCAIWLTKLGITNAINNGATSFSAIMNDETFRNVILSLASTYGLYLIGSILYLEPWHMLTSFIQYLCMMPSYVNVLNVYAFCNTHDVSWGTKGDTIEKMDLGAVKATTTAGSAEVTVQVPIEEKDINEGYQLALDALLERTEEKPQKRDAKTKQEDYYKAFRTRLVILWCASNALLVSIVTYGSGSTYDTRTKAYLAFVLWSVAFLSFVRFAGSVIY
;
A
#
# COMPACT_ATOMS: atom_id res chain seq x y z
N PRO A 1 -7.12 -5.97 -8.17
CA PRO A 1 -6.08 -6.89 -8.66
C PRO A 1 -6.67 -7.97 -9.59
N THR A 2 -6.30 -7.94 -10.87
CA THR A 2 -6.86 -8.82 -11.92
C THR A 2 -6.50 -10.30 -11.72
N GLY A 3 -5.39 -10.60 -11.01
CA GLY A 3 -4.88 -11.97 -10.83
C GLY A 3 -5.48 -12.81 -9.70
N SER A 4 -6.14 -12.23 -8.69
CA SER A 4 -6.69 -13.00 -7.55
C SER A 4 -7.81 -12.28 -6.81
N ARG A 5 -8.92 -11.99 -7.52
CA ARG A 5 -10.09 -11.31 -6.94
C ARG A 5 -10.62 -12.00 -5.68
N LEU A 6 -10.58 -13.34 -5.64
CA LEU A 6 -11.04 -14.12 -4.47
C LEU A 6 -10.20 -13.89 -3.20
N LEU A 7 -8.87 -13.96 -3.29
CA LEU A 7 -8.00 -13.72 -2.13
C LEU A 7 -8.13 -12.28 -1.62
N TYR A 8 -8.24 -11.33 -2.54
CA TYR A 8 -8.47 -9.93 -2.20
C TYR A 8 -9.80 -9.75 -1.46
N THR A 9 -10.90 -10.28 -2.01
CA THR A 9 -12.23 -10.21 -1.36
C THR A 9 -12.24 -10.94 -0.01
N ALA A 10 -11.60 -12.10 0.10
CA ALA A 10 -11.49 -12.84 1.36
C ALA A 10 -10.74 -12.02 2.43
N ALA A 11 -9.64 -11.36 2.06
CA ALA A 11 -8.91 -10.48 2.98
C ALA A 11 -9.77 -9.29 3.45
N MET A 12 -10.52 -8.65 2.54
CA MET A 12 -11.43 -7.56 2.88
C MET A 12 -12.51 -8.00 3.88
N ILE A 13 -13.11 -9.18 3.66
CA ILE A 13 -14.13 -9.76 4.55
C ILE A 13 -13.53 -10.11 5.92
N PHE A 14 -12.33 -10.70 5.94
CA PHE A 14 -11.62 -11.01 7.18
C PHE A 14 -11.38 -9.76 8.03
N PHE A 15 -10.85 -8.69 7.43
CA PHE A 15 -10.64 -7.42 8.14
C PHE A 15 -11.95 -6.76 8.61
N ALA A 16 -13.04 -6.91 7.85
CA ALA A 16 -14.36 -6.43 8.27
C ALA A 16 -14.85 -7.14 9.55
N PHE A 17 -14.74 -8.48 9.62
CA PHE A 17 -15.06 -9.22 10.84
C PHE A 17 -14.15 -8.86 12.01
N LEU A 18 -12.86 -8.68 11.74
CA LEU A 18 -11.89 -8.23 12.75
C LEU A 18 -12.30 -6.87 13.32
N MET A 19 -12.79 -5.93 12.51
CA MET A 19 -13.25 -4.65 13.03
C MET A 19 -14.51 -4.72 13.86
N ILE A 20 -15.46 -5.57 13.50
CA ILE A 20 -16.66 -5.78 14.32
C ILE A 20 -16.22 -6.26 15.71
N TYR A 21 -15.29 -7.21 15.76
CA TYR A 21 -14.70 -7.68 17.01
C TYR A 21 -13.96 -6.58 17.78
N MET A 22 -13.08 -5.82 17.12
CA MET A 22 -12.34 -4.72 17.75
C MET A 22 -13.27 -3.62 18.28
N THR A 23 -14.34 -3.31 17.56
CA THR A 23 -15.35 -2.32 17.98
C THR A 23 -16.10 -2.82 19.22
N PHE A 24 -16.47 -4.09 19.25
CA PHE A 24 -17.06 -4.72 20.44
C PHE A 24 -16.10 -4.65 21.65
N CYS A 25 -14.82 -5.00 21.46
CA CYS A 25 -13.80 -4.89 22.50
C CYS A 25 -13.63 -3.45 23.00
N ALA A 26 -13.64 -2.46 22.11
CA ALA A 26 -13.53 -1.04 22.48
C ALA A 26 -14.72 -0.58 23.34
N ILE A 27 -15.94 -0.96 22.98
CA ILE A 27 -17.15 -0.66 23.77
C ILE A 27 -17.07 -1.35 25.14
N TRP A 28 -16.68 -2.62 25.17
CA TRP A 28 -16.53 -3.37 26.42
C TRP A 28 -15.47 -2.77 27.35
N LEU A 29 -14.32 -2.40 26.80
CA LEU A 29 -13.24 -1.76 27.55
C LEU A 29 -13.67 -0.40 28.11
N THR A 30 -14.44 0.37 27.33
CA THR A 30 -15.00 1.65 27.79
C THR A 30 -15.96 1.43 28.96
N LYS A 31 -16.85 0.44 28.88
CA LYS A 31 -17.77 0.08 29.97
C LYS A 31 -17.01 -0.33 31.24
N LEU A 32 -15.97 -1.17 31.09
CA LEU A 32 -15.15 -1.62 32.20
C LEU A 32 -14.39 -0.44 32.85
N GLY A 33 -13.83 0.46 32.03
CA GLY A 33 -13.18 1.69 32.50
C GLY A 33 -14.12 2.57 33.32
N ILE A 34 -15.35 2.78 32.84
CA ILE A 34 -16.38 3.54 33.57
C ILE A 34 -16.72 2.85 34.90
N THR A 35 -16.92 1.53 34.88
CA THR A 35 -17.32 0.77 36.07
C THR A 35 -16.21 0.81 37.14
N ASN A 36 -14.96 0.65 36.73
CA ASN A 36 -13.81 0.74 37.64
C ASN A 36 -13.65 2.16 38.21
N ALA A 37 -13.84 3.21 37.40
CA ALA A 37 -13.78 4.59 37.87
C ALA A 37 -14.87 4.90 38.92
N ILE A 38 -16.10 4.41 38.70
CA ILE A 38 -17.21 4.56 39.66
C ILE A 38 -16.91 3.79 40.96
N ASN A 39 -16.42 2.55 40.86
CA ASN A 39 -16.07 1.73 42.03
C ASN A 39 -14.92 2.34 42.86
N ASN A 40 -14.02 3.09 42.22
CA ASN A 40 -12.93 3.82 42.88
C ASN A 40 -13.37 5.17 43.49
N GLY A 41 -14.68 5.45 43.57
CA GLY A 41 -15.22 6.62 44.25
C GLY A 41 -15.40 7.86 43.38
N ALA A 42 -15.37 7.73 42.05
CA ALA A 42 -15.65 8.86 41.17
C ALA A 42 -17.15 9.24 41.22
N THR A 43 -17.47 10.32 41.92
CA THR A 43 -18.85 10.82 42.12
C THR A 43 -19.28 11.86 41.08
N SER A 44 -18.39 12.27 40.17
CA SER A 44 -18.64 13.33 39.20
C SER A 44 -17.89 13.08 37.89
N PHE A 45 -18.40 13.59 36.77
CA PHE A 45 -17.78 13.46 35.44
C PHE A 45 -16.31 13.92 35.43
N SER A 46 -15.99 14.99 36.17
CA SER A 46 -14.61 15.47 36.35
C SER A 46 -13.70 14.48 37.07
N ALA A 47 -14.23 13.68 38.00
CA ALA A 47 -13.45 12.67 38.72
C ALA A 47 -13.18 11.45 37.83
N ILE A 48 -14.13 11.09 36.95
CA ILE A 48 -13.94 10.01 35.96
C ILE A 48 -12.91 10.45 34.89
N MET A 49 -12.91 11.72 34.49
CA MET A 49 -11.95 12.28 33.52
C MET A 49 -10.51 12.41 34.06
N ASN A 50 -10.31 12.28 35.37
CA ASN A 50 -8.98 12.21 35.97
C ASN A 50 -8.31 10.85 35.80
N ASP A 51 -9.08 9.78 35.50
CA ASP A 51 -8.49 8.49 35.16
C ASP A 51 -7.84 8.57 33.77
N GLU A 52 -6.54 8.32 33.71
CA GLU A 52 -5.77 8.46 32.47
C GLU A 52 -6.26 7.54 31.36
N THR A 53 -6.69 6.32 31.71
CA THR A 53 -7.14 5.32 30.74
C THR A 53 -8.47 5.75 30.13
N PHE A 54 -9.44 6.13 30.98
CA PHE A 54 -10.73 6.62 30.53
C PHE A 54 -10.62 7.89 29.69
N ARG A 55 -9.82 8.86 30.15
CA ARG A 55 -9.59 10.12 29.41
C ARG A 55 -9.05 9.87 28.02
N ASN A 56 -8.05 8.99 27.89
CA ASN A 56 -7.44 8.68 26.60
C ASN A 56 -8.43 7.98 25.65
N VAL A 57 -9.26 7.08 26.16
CA VAL A 57 -10.28 6.38 25.35
C VAL A 57 -11.35 7.36 24.85
N ILE A 58 -11.87 8.22 25.71
CA ILE A 58 -12.86 9.23 25.29
C ILE A 58 -12.27 10.22 24.30
N LEU A 59 -11.07 10.72 24.57
CA LEU A 59 -10.40 11.66 23.67
C LEU A 59 -10.19 11.04 22.28
N SER A 60 -9.84 9.75 22.23
CA SER A 60 -9.74 9.00 20.97
C SER A 60 -11.09 8.87 20.27
N LEU A 61 -12.17 8.50 20.97
CA LEU A 61 -13.50 8.36 20.37
C LEU A 61 -14.04 9.72 19.87
N ALA A 62 -13.85 10.78 20.66
CA ALA A 62 -14.24 12.13 20.31
C ALA A 62 -13.47 12.67 19.10
N SER A 63 -12.17 12.41 19.01
CA SER A 63 -11.37 12.83 17.84
C SER A 63 -11.67 11.99 16.59
N THR A 64 -11.90 10.69 16.74
CA THR A 64 -12.09 9.78 15.60
C THR A 64 -13.50 9.82 15.03
N TYR A 65 -14.52 10.05 15.85
CA TYR A 65 -15.93 10.05 15.42
C TYR A 65 -16.63 11.36 15.73
N GLY A 66 -16.37 11.96 16.88
CA GLY A 66 -16.98 13.23 17.29
C GLY A 66 -16.67 14.38 16.34
N LEU A 67 -15.40 14.52 15.91
CA LEU A 67 -15.03 15.56 14.93
C LEU A 67 -15.70 15.36 13.57
N TYR A 68 -15.89 14.12 13.11
CA TYR A 68 -16.62 13.86 11.87
C TYR A 68 -18.10 14.20 12.03
N LEU A 69 -18.74 13.81 13.13
CA LEU A 69 -20.14 14.16 13.39
C LEU A 69 -20.34 15.69 13.46
N ILE A 70 -19.48 16.39 14.20
CA ILE A 70 -19.53 17.85 14.31
C ILE A 70 -19.31 18.49 12.93
N GLY A 71 -18.35 18.00 12.16
CA GLY A 71 -18.11 18.44 10.78
C GLY A 71 -19.35 18.25 9.90
N SER A 72 -19.94 17.05 9.87
CA SER A 72 -21.12 16.75 9.05
C SER A 72 -22.33 17.62 9.43
N ILE A 73 -22.49 17.97 10.73
CA ILE A 73 -23.54 18.90 11.18
C ILE A 73 -23.21 20.33 10.73
N LEU A 74 -21.96 20.77 10.83
CA LEU A 74 -21.53 22.11 10.42
C LEU A 74 -21.74 22.33 8.91
N TYR A 75 -21.54 21.30 8.09
CA TYR A 75 -21.83 21.31 6.65
C TYR A 75 -23.30 20.99 6.30
N LEU A 76 -24.18 20.84 7.29
CA LEU A 76 -25.62 20.58 7.13
C LEU A 76 -25.99 19.28 6.40
N GLU A 77 -25.08 18.30 6.34
CA GLU A 77 -25.30 17.02 5.67
C GLU A 77 -25.00 15.81 6.58
N PRO A 78 -25.67 15.62 7.74
CA PRO A 78 -25.37 14.48 8.62
C PRO A 78 -25.74 13.10 8.04
N TRP A 79 -26.54 13.07 6.98
CA TRP A 79 -27.11 11.86 6.39
C TRP A 79 -26.09 10.86 5.87
N HIS A 80 -24.97 11.31 5.29
CA HIS A 80 -23.94 10.39 4.79
C HIS A 80 -23.28 9.59 5.91
N MET A 81 -23.21 10.16 7.13
CA MET A 81 -22.71 9.42 8.28
C MET A 81 -23.73 8.35 8.67
N LEU A 82 -25.01 8.69 8.81
CA LEU A 82 -26.00 7.70 9.27
C LEU A 82 -26.23 6.53 8.31
N THR A 83 -26.17 6.76 6.99
CA THR A 83 -26.40 5.70 6.00
C THR A 83 -25.19 4.82 5.73
N SER A 84 -23.97 5.38 5.75
CA SER A 84 -22.75 4.69 5.31
C SER A 84 -21.72 4.43 6.41
N PHE A 85 -21.93 4.89 7.65
CA PHE A 85 -20.91 4.78 8.70
C PHE A 85 -20.53 3.34 9.06
N ILE A 86 -21.49 2.43 9.15
CA ILE A 86 -21.20 1.02 9.48
C ILE A 86 -20.37 0.37 8.36
N GLN A 87 -20.71 0.65 7.10
CA GLN A 87 -19.96 0.15 5.93
C GLN A 87 -18.54 0.71 5.93
N TYR A 88 -18.41 2.01 6.18
CA TYR A 88 -17.12 2.70 6.30
C TYR A 88 -16.25 2.10 7.41
N LEU A 89 -16.79 1.89 8.61
CA LEU A 89 -16.08 1.29 9.74
C LEU A 89 -15.55 -0.11 9.41
N CYS A 90 -16.36 -0.93 8.74
CA CYS A 90 -15.96 -2.27 8.32
C CYS A 90 -14.87 -2.25 7.25
N MET A 91 -14.80 -1.22 6.39
CA MET A 91 -13.80 -1.09 5.34
C MET A 91 -12.50 -0.38 5.77
N MET A 92 -12.56 0.47 6.80
CA MET A 92 -11.41 1.16 7.39
C MET A 92 -10.14 0.30 7.59
N PRO A 93 -10.17 -0.90 8.22
CA PRO A 93 -9.00 -1.73 8.46
C PRO A 93 -8.34 -2.20 7.16
N SER A 94 -9.15 -2.40 6.13
CA SER A 94 -8.69 -2.84 4.83
C SER A 94 -8.03 -1.70 4.09
N TYR A 95 -8.55 -0.48 4.24
CA TYR A 95 -7.87 0.71 3.73
C TYR A 95 -6.54 0.95 4.42
N VAL A 96 -6.45 0.76 5.73
CA VAL A 96 -5.20 0.96 6.48
C VAL A 96 -4.18 -0.15 6.18
N ASN A 97 -4.59 -1.42 6.12
CA ASN A 97 -3.66 -2.55 5.99
C ASN A 97 -3.47 -2.98 4.54
N VAL A 98 -4.55 -3.31 3.83
CA VAL A 98 -4.47 -3.90 2.47
C VAL A 98 -3.95 -2.89 1.46
N LEU A 99 -4.49 -1.66 1.45
CA LEU A 99 -4.02 -0.64 0.51
C LEU A 99 -2.58 -0.21 0.80
N ASN A 100 -2.19 -0.11 2.07
CA ASN A 100 -0.83 0.28 2.43
C ASN A 100 0.21 -0.77 2.00
N VAL A 101 -0.05 -2.05 2.27
CA VAL A 101 0.81 -3.15 1.80
C VAL A 101 0.83 -3.21 0.27
N TYR A 102 -0.33 -3.01 -0.37
CA TYR A 102 -0.41 -2.95 -1.83
C TYR A 102 0.42 -1.78 -2.39
N ALA A 103 0.36 -0.60 -1.77
CA ALA A 103 1.15 0.55 -2.16
C ALA A 103 2.65 0.28 -2.01
N PHE A 104 3.10 -0.28 -0.87
CA PHE A 104 4.51 -0.64 -0.68
C PHE A 104 5.00 -1.69 -1.68
N CYS A 105 4.12 -2.60 -2.08
CA CYS A 105 4.41 -3.59 -3.10
C CYS A 105 4.43 -3.00 -4.53
N ASN A 106 3.82 -1.86 -4.78
CA ASN A 106 3.75 -1.25 -6.10
C ASN A 106 4.45 0.11 -6.18
N THR A 107 5.39 0.40 -5.27
CA THR A 107 6.20 1.65 -5.28
C THR A 107 7.08 1.83 -6.51
N HIS A 108 7.25 0.80 -7.33
CA HIS A 108 7.96 0.88 -8.61
C HIS A 108 7.06 1.39 -9.74
N ASP A 109 5.74 1.29 -9.60
CA ASP A 109 4.74 1.68 -10.58
C ASP A 109 4.06 3.00 -10.15
N VAL A 110 4.89 4.03 -9.93
CA VAL A 110 4.44 5.40 -9.64
C VAL A 110 4.21 6.14 -10.96
N SER A 111 3.32 5.60 -11.79
CA SER A 111 2.78 6.29 -12.95
C SER A 111 1.45 6.94 -12.54
N TRP A 112 1.51 7.97 -11.70
CA TRP A 112 0.32 8.78 -11.44
C TRP A 112 0.03 9.62 -12.69
N GLY A 113 -1.13 9.39 -13.32
CA GLY A 113 -1.63 10.25 -14.40
C GLY A 113 -1.23 9.89 -15.84
N THR A 114 -0.46 8.82 -16.09
CA THR A 114 -0.06 8.41 -17.46
C THR A 114 -0.30 6.93 -17.78
N LYS A 115 -1.08 6.21 -16.96
CA LYS A 115 -1.42 4.79 -17.17
C LYS A 115 -2.23 4.48 -18.44
N GLY A 116 -2.67 5.50 -19.18
CA GLY A 116 -3.30 5.37 -20.50
C GLY A 116 -2.32 5.39 -21.68
N ASP A 117 -1.10 5.91 -21.48
CA ASP A 117 -0.03 5.91 -22.49
C ASP A 117 0.74 4.60 -22.40
N THR A 118 0.06 3.50 -22.70
CA THR A 118 0.73 2.24 -22.93
C THR A 118 1.50 2.39 -24.24
N ILE A 119 2.78 2.74 -24.15
CA ILE A 119 3.72 2.47 -25.23
C ILE A 119 3.71 0.95 -25.35
N GLU A 120 2.93 0.43 -26.30
CA GLU A 120 3.00 -0.96 -26.68
C GLU A 120 4.47 -1.25 -26.96
N LYS A 121 5.08 -2.10 -26.12
CA LYS A 121 6.40 -2.65 -26.39
C LYS A 121 6.22 -3.51 -27.65
N MET A 122 6.43 -2.92 -28.83
CA MET A 122 6.63 -3.64 -30.08
C MET A 122 7.99 -4.35 -29.99
N ASP A 123 8.07 -5.34 -29.10
CA ASP A 123 9.20 -6.23 -28.96
C ASP A 123 8.92 -7.46 -29.82
N LEU A 124 9.10 -7.26 -31.13
CA LEU A 124 9.55 -8.22 -32.12
C LEU A 124 9.67 -7.44 -33.44
N GLY A 125 10.85 -7.46 -34.05
CA GLY A 125 11.24 -6.59 -35.17
C GLY A 125 10.15 -6.42 -36.23
N ALA A 126 9.74 -5.17 -36.45
CA ALA A 126 8.83 -4.82 -37.53
C ALA A 126 9.48 -5.18 -38.87
N VAL A 127 9.02 -6.27 -39.48
CA VAL A 127 9.30 -6.56 -40.89
C VAL A 127 8.65 -5.44 -41.69
N LYS A 128 9.47 -4.59 -42.31
CA LYS A 128 8.98 -3.57 -43.24
C LYS A 128 8.50 -4.29 -44.51
N ALA A 129 7.21 -4.59 -44.55
CA ALA A 129 6.54 -4.89 -45.82
C ALA A 129 6.44 -3.58 -46.60
N THR A 130 7.20 -3.45 -47.68
CA THR A 130 7.00 -2.37 -48.65
C THR A 130 5.76 -2.71 -49.46
N THR A 131 4.59 -2.29 -48.99
CA THR A 131 3.32 -2.50 -49.67
C THR A 131 3.22 -1.59 -50.89
N THR A 132 3.55 -2.11 -52.07
CA THR A 132 3.03 -1.57 -53.33
C THR A 132 2.05 -2.58 -53.90
N ALA A 133 0.77 -2.22 -53.86
CA ALA A 133 -0.37 -2.82 -54.57
C ALA A 133 -0.36 -4.36 -54.77
N GLY A 134 -1.04 -5.09 -53.88
CA GLY A 134 -1.74 -6.34 -54.25
C GLY A 134 -0.99 -7.66 -54.11
N SER A 135 0.32 -7.68 -53.89
CA SER A 135 1.06 -8.92 -53.62
C SER A 135 1.99 -8.74 -52.42
N ALA A 136 1.79 -9.54 -51.38
CA ALA A 136 2.73 -9.65 -50.26
C ALA A 136 3.95 -10.47 -50.71
N GLU A 137 4.80 -9.87 -51.55
CA GLU A 137 6.08 -10.49 -51.90
C GLU A 137 7.10 -10.15 -50.82
N VAL A 138 7.47 -11.18 -50.06
CA VAL A 138 8.67 -11.15 -49.22
C VAL A 138 9.85 -11.31 -50.18
N THR A 139 10.60 -10.22 -50.42
CA THR A 139 11.83 -10.29 -51.21
C THR A 139 12.91 -11.00 -50.40
N VAL A 140 12.85 -12.32 -50.35
CA VAL A 140 13.99 -13.14 -49.97
C VAL A 140 14.88 -13.20 -51.20
N GLN A 141 16.07 -12.60 -51.13
CA GLN A 141 17.11 -12.85 -52.13
C GLN A 141 17.55 -14.31 -51.97
N VAL A 142 16.89 -15.21 -52.69
CA VAL A 142 17.32 -16.58 -52.85
C VAL A 142 18.32 -16.57 -54.00
N PRO A 143 19.60 -16.90 -53.79
CA PRO A 143 20.58 -16.96 -54.86
C PRO A 143 20.18 -18.06 -55.85
N ILE A 144 20.09 -17.71 -57.14
CA ILE A 144 19.61 -18.62 -58.20
C ILE A 144 20.80 -19.26 -58.96
N GLU A 145 21.98 -18.64 -58.88
CA GLU A 145 23.18 -19.07 -59.61
C GLU A 145 24.03 -20.05 -58.77
N GLU A 146 24.50 -21.16 -59.37
CA GLU A 146 25.29 -22.19 -58.65
C GLU A 146 26.54 -21.62 -57.98
N LYS A 147 27.11 -20.58 -58.59
CA LYS A 147 28.26 -19.84 -58.05
C LYS A 147 27.90 -19.13 -56.75
N ASP A 148 26.76 -18.46 -56.68
CA ASP A 148 26.31 -17.75 -55.47
C ASP A 148 25.96 -18.73 -54.34
N ILE A 149 25.47 -19.93 -54.68
CA ILE A 149 25.22 -20.99 -53.70
C ILE A 149 26.54 -21.46 -53.08
N ASN A 150 27.56 -21.69 -53.92
CA ASN A 150 28.87 -22.11 -53.44
C ASN A 150 29.58 -20.99 -52.66
N GLU A 151 29.50 -19.74 -53.11
CA GLU A 151 30.04 -18.59 -52.39
C GLU A 151 29.31 -18.38 -51.05
N GLY A 152 28.00 -18.52 -51.01
CA GLY A 152 27.21 -18.49 -49.77
C GLY A 152 27.54 -19.64 -48.82
N TYR A 153 27.80 -20.83 -49.35
CA TYR A 153 28.23 -22.00 -48.58
C TYR A 153 29.62 -21.79 -47.96
N GLN A 154 30.59 -21.27 -48.73
CA GLN A 154 31.93 -20.96 -48.22
C GLN A 154 31.88 -19.85 -47.15
N LEU A 155 31.10 -18.79 -47.38
CA LEU A 155 30.91 -17.72 -46.39
C LEU A 155 30.27 -18.24 -45.10
N ALA A 156 29.34 -19.19 -45.20
CA ALA A 156 28.73 -19.82 -44.02
C ALA A 156 29.74 -20.71 -43.26
N LEU A 157 30.60 -21.45 -43.97
CA LEU A 157 31.68 -22.23 -43.34
C LEU A 157 32.69 -21.33 -42.62
N ASP A 158 33.08 -20.23 -43.25
CA ASP A 158 34.00 -19.25 -42.67
C ASP A 158 33.38 -18.57 -41.43
N ALA A 159 32.09 -18.22 -41.50
CA ALA A 159 31.35 -17.66 -40.35
C ALA A 159 31.18 -18.67 -39.19
N LEU A 160 31.14 -19.97 -39.46
CA LEU A 160 31.10 -21.02 -38.44
C LEU A 160 32.46 -21.26 -37.80
N LEU A 161 33.55 -21.06 -38.54
CA LEU A 161 34.93 -21.15 -38.06
C LEU A 161 35.34 -19.92 -37.24
N GLU A 162 34.72 -18.78 -37.50
CA GLU A 162 34.91 -17.57 -36.71
C GLU A 162 34.33 -17.76 -35.30
N ARG A 163 35.23 -17.85 -34.31
CA ARG A 163 34.83 -17.85 -32.90
C ARG A 163 34.20 -16.51 -32.58
N THR A 164 32.87 -16.48 -32.49
CA THR A 164 32.16 -15.30 -32.00
C THR A 164 32.68 -14.97 -30.60
N GLU A 165 33.41 -13.86 -30.47
CA GLU A 165 33.72 -13.33 -29.15
C GLU A 165 32.40 -12.98 -28.48
N GLU A 166 32.11 -13.61 -27.33
CA GLU A 166 31.00 -13.19 -26.49
C GLU A 166 31.26 -11.75 -26.08
N LYS A 167 30.68 -10.80 -26.83
CA LYS A 167 30.65 -9.40 -26.42
C LYS A 167 30.10 -9.40 -24.99
N PRO A 168 30.77 -8.77 -24.02
CA PRO A 168 30.24 -8.68 -22.67
C PRO A 168 28.88 -8.03 -22.79
N GLN A 169 27.83 -8.81 -22.55
CA GLN A 169 26.45 -8.37 -22.60
C GLN A 169 26.29 -7.31 -21.51
N LYS A 170 26.57 -6.05 -21.85
CA LYS A 170 26.32 -4.92 -20.96
C LYS A 170 24.83 -4.87 -20.80
N ARG A 171 24.37 -5.30 -19.63
CA ARG A 171 22.97 -5.33 -19.24
C ARG A 171 22.28 -4.05 -19.70
N ASP A 172 21.24 -4.20 -20.52
CA ASP A 172 20.51 -3.06 -21.07
C ASP A 172 20.12 -2.09 -19.96
N ALA A 173 20.24 -0.79 -20.25
CA ALA A 173 19.93 0.26 -19.28
C ALA A 173 18.51 0.12 -18.70
N LYS A 174 17.55 -0.36 -19.53
CA LYS A 174 16.18 -0.68 -19.13
C LYS A 174 16.12 -1.82 -18.12
N THR A 175 16.80 -2.94 -18.39
CA THR A 175 16.84 -4.09 -17.49
C THR A 175 17.51 -3.75 -16.15
N LYS A 176 18.54 -2.89 -16.16
CA LYS A 176 19.18 -2.40 -14.93
C LYS A 176 18.25 -1.51 -14.10
N GLN A 177 17.43 -0.68 -14.74
CA GLN A 177 16.45 0.18 -14.09
C GLN A 177 15.29 -0.63 -13.49
N GLU A 178 14.76 -1.61 -14.23
CA GLU A 178 13.71 -2.51 -13.73
C GLU A 178 14.16 -3.28 -12.49
N ASP A 179 15.41 -3.76 -12.49
CA ASP A 179 16.01 -4.43 -11.33
C ASP A 179 16.20 -3.51 -10.14
N TYR A 180 16.65 -2.28 -10.36
CA TYR A 180 16.76 -1.27 -9.31
C TYR A 180 15.41 -1.01 -8.65
N TYR A 181 14.34 -0.85 -9.45
CA TYR A 181 12.99 -0.64 -8.92
C TYR A 181 12.44 -1.85 -8.17
N LYS A 182 12.68 -3.06 -8.66
CA LYS A 182 12.32 -4.30 -7.93
C LYS A 182 13.07 -4.39 -6.60
N ALA A 183 14.37 -4.08 -6.58
CA ALA A 183 15.17 -4.08 -5.37
C ALA A 183 14.72 -3.00 -4.36
N PHE A 184 14.36 -1.81 -4.85
CA PHE A 184 13.85 -0.72 -4.00
C PHE A 184 12.57 -1.12 -3.27
N ARG A 185 11.58 -1.67 -3.99
CA ARG A 185 10.34 -2.21 -3.40
C ARG A 185 10.64 -3.18 -2.25
N THR A 186 11.51 -4.17 -2.50
CA THR A 186 11.86 -5.18 -1.50
C THR A 186 12.55 -4.57 -0.28
N ARG A 187 13.51 -3.67 -0.49
CA ARG A 187 14.21 -2.96 0.61
C ARG A 187 13.25 -2.12 1.45
N LEU A 188 12.30 -1.44 0.81
CA LEU A 188 11.30 -0.62 1.50
C LEU A 188 10.40 -1.49 2.38
N VAL A 189 9.87 -2.60 1.86
CA VAL A 189 9.03 -3.52 2.64
C VAL A 189 9.81 -4.14 3.80
N ILE A 190 11.05 -4.54 3.58
CA ILE A 190 11.92 -5.08 4.65
C ILE A 190 12.19 -4.02 5.72
N LEU A 191 12.51 -2.79 5.33
CA LEU A 191 12.75 -1.68 6.26
C LEU A 191 11.50 -1.38 7.09
N TRP A 192 10.32 -1.39 6.46
CA TRP A 192 9.04 -1.21 7.15
C TRP A 192 8.73 -2.34 8.13
N CYS A 193 8.95 -3.60 7.73
CA CYS A 193 8.82 -4.73 8.65
C CYS A 193 9.80 -4.63 9.82
N ALA A 194 11.06 -4.28 9.55
CA ALA A 194 12.10 -4.10 10.56
C ALA A 194 11.77 -2.97 11.53
N SER A 195 11.24 -1.84 11.05
CA SER A 195 10.83 -0.72 11.92
C SER A 195 9.67 -1.09 12.84
N ASN A 196 8.68 -1.85 12.34
CA ASN A 196 7.58 -2.35 13.17
C ASN A 196 8.07 -3.37 14.20
N ALA A 197 8.96 -4.29 13.81
CA ALA A 197 9.55 -5.25 14.73
C ALA A 197 10.37 -4.58 15.83
N LEU A 198 11.16 -3.56 15.48
CA LEU A 198 11.92 -2.74 16.42
C LEU A 198 11.00 -1.99 17.39
N LEU A 199 9.90 -1.41 16.90
CA LEU A 199 8.90 -0.75 17.74
C LEU A 199 8.31 -1.72 18.79
N VAL A 200 7.88 -2.91 18.35
CA VAL A 200 7.35 -3.95 19.24
C VAL A 200 8.40 -4.39 20.27
N SER A 201 9.65 -4.51 19.84
CA SER A 201 10.77 -4.86 20.73
C SER A 201 10.97 -3.81 21.81
N ILE A 202 10.96 -2.52 21.47
CA ILE A 202 11.12 -1.43 22.44
C ILE A 202 9.97 -1.39 23.44
N VAL A 203 8.72 -1.52 22.99
CA VAL A 203 7.55 -1.47 23.89
C VAL A 203 7.55 -2.68 24.84
N THR A 204 7.86 -3.87 24.32
CA THR A 204 7.83 -5.12 25.09
C THR A 204 9.03 -5.28 26.01
N TYR A 205 10.25 -5.01 25.53
CA TYR A 205 11.52 -5.33 26.20
C TYR A 205 12.39 -4.12 26.54
N GLY A 206 11.95 -2.89 26.27
CA GLY A 206 12.72 -1.68 26.57
C GLY A 206 13.15 -1.60 28.04
N SER A 207 14.34 -1.06 28.31
CA SER A 207 14.82 -0.83 29.68
C SER A 207 14.28 0.51 30.23
N GLY A 208 14.10 0.61 31.55
CA GLY A 208 13.84 1.90 32.24
C GLY A 208 12.44 2.10 32.87
N SER A 209 11.48 1.20 32.70
CA SER A 209 10.16 1.25 33.39
C SER A 209 9.44 -0.10 33.31
N THR A 210 8.34 -0.32 34.03
CA THR A 210 7.54 -1.56 33.97
C THR A 210 6.77 -1.66 32.64
N TYR A 211 6.53 -2.88 32.16
CA TYR A 211 5.76 -3.16 30.93
C TYR A 211 4.43 -2.40 30.83
N ASP A 212 3.66 -2.37 31.93
CA ASP A 212 2.36 -1.69 31.99
C ASP A 212 2.49 -0.18 31.75
N THR A 213 3.47 0.47 32.39
CA THR A 213 3.76 1.90 32.22
C THR A 213 4.17 2.22 30.79
N ARG A 214 5.05 1.41 30.18
CA ARG A 214 5.48 1.61 28.77
C ARG A 214 4.32 1.48 27.79
N THR A 215 3.50 0.47 27.98
CA THR A 215 2.35 0.20 27.09
C THR A 215 1.32 1.32 27.20
N LYS A 216 1.00 1.78 28.42
CA LYS A 216 0.09 2.92 28.64
C LYS A 216 0.65 4.21 28.03
N ALA A 217 1.94 4.49 28.20
CA ALA A 217 2.58 5.68 27.62
C ALA A 217 2.58 5.64 26.09
N TYR A 218 2.89 4.50 25.48
CA TYR A 218 2.84 4.31 24.02
C TYR A 218 1.41 4.48 23.49
N LEU A 219 0.42 3.85 24.13
CA LEU A 219 -0.98 3.99 23.75
C LEU A 219 -1.44 5.45 23.87
N ALA A 220 -1.11 6.13 24.96
CA ALA A 220 -1.41 7.54 25.14
C ALA A 220 -0.78 8.41 24.03
N PHE A 221 0.50 8.20 23.73
CA PHE A 221 1.20 8.93 22.68
C PHE A 221 0.52 8.79 21.32
N VAL A 222 0.14 7.56 20.93
CA VAL A 222 -0.56 7.31 19.66
C VAL A 222 -1.93 7.98 19.63
N LEU A 223 -2.72 7.84 20.70
CA LEU A 223 -4.07 8.42 20.77
C LEU A 223 -4.04 9.96 20.72
N TRP A 224 -3.12 10.59 21.45
CA TRP A 224 -2.95 12.04 21.42
C TRP A 224 -2.41 12.55 20.08
N SER A 225 -1.51 11.80 19.43
CA SER A 225 -1.02 12.15 18.09
C SER A 225 -2.14 12.10 17.04
N VAL A 226 -2.97 11.06 17.07
CA VAL A 226 -4.14 10.94 16.18
C VAL A 226 -5.17 12.03 16.46
N ALA A 227 -5.40 12.36 17.74
CA ALA A 227 -6.31 13.43 18.13
C ALA A 227 -5.83 14.79 17.60
N PHE A 228 -4.54 15.09 17.74
CA PHE A 228 -3.93 16.31 17.21
C PHE A 228 -4.06 16.42 15.69
N LEU A 229 -3.66 15.37 14.95
CA LEU A 229 -3.77 15.36 13.48
C LEU A 229 -5.22 15.49 13.00
N SER A 230 -6.16 14.82 13.69
CA SER A 230 -7.58 14.92 13.38
C SER A 230 -8.13 16.33 13.63
N PHE A 231 -7.67 16.97 14.71
CA PHE A 231 -8.03 18.35 15.01
C PHE A 231 -7.48 19.32 13.96
N VAL A 232 -6.21 19.19 13.55
CA VAL A 232 -5.63 20.02 12.49
C VAL A 232 -6.42 19.87 11.19
N ARG A 233 -6.79 18.64 10.82
CA ARG A 233 -7.63 18.38 9.64
C ARG A 233 -9.01 19.03 9.75
N PHE A 234 -9.65 18.94 10.93
CA PHE A 234 -10.96 19.55 11.18
C PHE A 234 -10.88 21.09 11.14
N ALA A 235 -9.85 21.68 11.74
CA ALA A 235 -9.62 23.12 11.69
C ALA A 235 -9.42 23.59 10.23
N GLY A 236 -8.63 22.84 9.46
CA GLY A 236 -8.46 23.09 8.02
C GLY A 236 -9.75 23.01 7.23
N SER A 237 -10.64 22.05 7.54
CA SER A 237 -11.95 21.98 6.89
C SER A 237 -12.84 23.16 7.27
N VAL A 238 -12.88 23.58 8.55
CA VAL A 238 -13.72 24.72 8.98
C VAL A 238 -13.26 26.06 8.37
N ILE A 239 -11.97 26.21 8.11
CA ILE A 239 -11.40 27.45 7.52
C ILE A 239 -11.71 27.56 6.01
N TYR A 240 -11.85 26.43 5.30
CA TYR A 240 -12.09 26.37 3.86
C TYR A 240 -13.59 26.34 3.54
#